data_AF-A0A8R1TT96-F1
#
_entry.id   AF-A0A8R1TT96-F1
#
_cell.length_a   1.000
_cell.length_b   1.000
_cell.length_c   1.000
_cell.angle_alpha   90.00
_cell.angle_beta   90.00
_cell.angle_gamma   90.00
#
_symmetry.space_group_name_H-M   'P 1'
#
loop_
_entity.id
_entity.type
_entity.pdbx_description
1 polymer ?
#
loop_
_entity_poly.entity_id
_entity_poly.type
_entity_poly.pdbx_seq_one_letter_code
_entity_poly.pdbx_strand_id
1 'polypeptide(L)'
;MRVPSMRKLLELCANDLTGRLPVFDDIEENPEKVGWIGEPLSHPLALIRGPSGTFVVSKNVIIIGRNCANSITDLVVQESNYISKCHVVLHYTGQPNGWNIKVNGKNGVLINEVLYEQSEQAQSIPFRYVLIYRNKNSNSTVWIFSVVHPLLIFTIIFWIHCVSCC
;
A
#
# COMPACT_ATOMS: atom_id res chain seq x y z
N MET A 1 25.32 -4.45 15.97
CA MET A 1 24.74 -5.07 14.76
C MET A 1 24.93 -4.10 13.59
N ARG A 2 25.45 -4.55 12.43
CA ARG A 2 25.37 -3.75 11.20
C ARG A 2 23.93 -3.82 10.69
N VAL A 3 23.26 -2.67 10.56
CA VAL A 3 21.96 -2.60 9.88
C VAL A 3 22.21 -3.02 8.43
N PRO A 4 21.54 -4.07 7.91
CA PRO A 4 21.67 -4.42 6.50
C PRO A 4 21.24 -3.21 5.65
N SER A 5 21.91 -2.96 4.53
CA SER A 5 21.48 -1.89 3.61
C SER A 5 20.03 -2.12 3.16
N MET A 6 19.31 -1.04 2.81
CA MET A 6 17.97 -1.12 2.22
C MET A 6 17.96 -2.22 1.15
N ARG A 7 18.89 -2.15 0.19
CA ARG A 7 19.13 -3.16 -0.84
C ARG A 7 19.21 -4.61 -0.34
N LYS A 8 19.88 -4.89 0.78
CA LYS A 8 19.99 -6.25 1.34
C LYS A 8 18.70 -6.73 1.98
N LEU A 9 17.93 -5.84 2.61
CA LEU A 9 16.58 -6.16 3.10
C LEU A 9 15.59 -6.31 1.95
N LEU A 10 15.75 -5.51 0.90
CA LEU A 10 15.01 -5.62 -0.35
C LEU A 10 15.30 -6.95 -1.03
N GLU A 11 16.56 -7.39 -1.10
CA GLU A 11 16.95 -8.72 -1.59
C GLU A 11 16.33 -9.84 -0.75
N LEU A 12 16.33 -9.71 0.58
CA LEU A 12 15.64 -10.69 1.45
C LEU A 12 14.13 -10.76 1.19
N CYS A 13 13.51 -9.64 0.81
CA CYS A 13 12.09 -9.58 0.44
C CYS A 13 11.83 -9.97 -1.02
N ALA A 14 12.81 -9.75 -1.91
CA ALA A 14 12.76 -9.96 -3.36
C ALA A 14 13.17 -11.38 -3.77
N ASN A 15 13.98 -12.09 -2.99
CA ASN A 15 14.31 -13.51 -3.25
C ASN A 15 13.07 -14.43 -3.19
N ASP A 16 11.95 -13.90 -2.70
CA ASP A 16 10.65 -14.55 -2.62
C ASP A 16 9.67 -14.00 -3.69
N LEU A 17 10.17 -13.19 -4.63
CA LEU A 17 9.46 -12.53 -5.73
C LEU A 17 10.19 -12.78 -7.06
N THR A 18 9.45 -12.98 -8.13
CA THR A 18 9.98 -12.97 -9.50
C THR A 18 10.31 -11.55 -10.02
N GLY A 19 10.56 -10.57 -9.14
CA GLY A 19 10.93 -9.21 -9.54
C GLY A 19 10.92 -8.17 -8.40
N ARG A 20 11.69 -7.10 -8.57
CA ARG A 20 11.76 -5.91 -7.70
C ARG A 20 10.40 -5.19 -7.72
N LEU A 21 9.78 -4.93 -6.57
CA LEU A 21 8.52 -4.19 -6.50
C LEU A 21 8.79 -2.69 -6.67
N PRO A 22 8.00 -1.96 -7.49
CA PRO A 22 8.24 -0.54 -7.74
C PRO A 22 8.14 0.36 -6.52
N VAL A 23 7.45 -0.10 -5.47
CA VAL A 23 7.36 0.61 -4.17
C VAL A 23 8.74 0.80 -3.54
N PHE A 24 9.68 -0.12 -3.81
CA PHE A 24 11.03 -0.07 -3.28
C PHE A 24 11.95 0.81 -4.11
N ASP A 25 11.73 0.87 -5.43
CA ASP A 25 12.43 1.80 -6.31
C ASP A 25 12.15 3.24 -5.88
N ASP A 26 10.88 3.57 -5.63
CA ASP A 26 10.49 4.92 -5.20
C ASP A 26 11.12 5.31 -3.86
N ILE A 27 11.15 4.37 -2.91
CA ILE A 27 11.80 4.59 -1.61
C ILE A 27 13.29 4.82 -1.87
N GLU A 28 13.99 3.93 -2.57
CA GLU A 28 15.43 4.02 -2.81
C GLU A 28 15.86 5.28 -3.57
N GLU A 29 15.07 5.72 -4.55
CA GLU A 29 15.39 6.87 -5.40
C GLU A 29 14.95 8.22 -4.81
N ASN A 30 13.82 8.28 -4.10
CA ASN A 30 13.25 9.53 -3.60
C ASN A 30 12.58 9.34 -2.21
N PRO A 31 13.36 9.01 -1.16
CA PRO A 31 12.82 8.78 0.18
C PRO A 31 12.06 9.98 0.76
N GLU A 32 12.44 11.20 0.39
CA GLU A 32 11.79 12.46 0.81
C GLU A 32 10.39 12.65 0.21
N LYS A 33 10.05 11.94 -0.87
CA LYS A 33 8.72 11.94 -1.48
C LYS A 33 7.79 10.88 -0.89
N VAL A 34 8.29 10.05 0.01
CA VAL A 34 7.50 9.00 0.64
C VAL A 34 6.58 9.63 1.68
N GLY A 35 5.27 9.56 1.43
CA GLY A 35 4.26 10.05 2.36
C GLY A 35 3.97 9.06 3.49
N TRP A 36 3.17 9.49 4.46
CA TRP A 36 2.67 8.63 5.53
C TRP A 36 1.14 8.56 5.49
N ILE A 37 0.61 7.34 5.65
CA ILE A 37 -0.80 7.06 5.86
C ILE A 37 -0.95 6.56 7.30
N GLY A 38 -1.38 7.47 8.18
CA GLY A 38 -1.41 7.26 9.63
C GLY A 38 -0.34 8.11 10.33
N GLU A 39 0.02 7.71 11.54
CA GLU A 39 1.02 8.44 12.35
C GLU A 39 2.44 8.17 11.84
N PRO A 40 3.22 9.22 11.52
CA PRO A 40 4.66 9.09 11.33
C PRO A 40 5.32 8.49 12.58
N LEU A 41 6.40 7.71 12.41
CA LEU A 41 7.17 7.05 13.49
C LEU A 41 6.49 5.87 14.19
N SER A 42 5.20 5.61 13.93
CA SER A 42 4.54 4.39 14.37
C SER A 42 5.05 3.18 13.59
N HIS A 43 4.78 1.96 14.09
CA HIS A 43 5.23 0.73 13.43
C HIS A 43 4.60 0.62 12.02
N PRO A 44 5.37 0.67 10.92
CA PRO A 44 4.85 0.46 9.59
C PRO A 44 4.29 -0.94 9.44
N LEU A 45 3.05 -1.01 8.98
CA LEU A 45 2.29 -2.23 8.71
C LEU A 45 2.38 -2.61 7.22
N ALA A 46 2.42 -1.60 6.34
CA ALA A 46 2.50 -1.79 4.90
C ALA A 46 3.19 -0.63 4.20
N LEU A 47 3.63 -0.87 2.98
CA LEU A 47 4.00 0.13 1.98
C LEU A 47 2.96 0.11 0.87
N ILE A 48 2.52 1.27 0.43
CA ILE A 48 1.52 1.42 -0.62
C ILE A 48 2.05 2.36 -1.70
N ARG A 49 2.06 1.91 -2.95
CA ARG A 49 2.32 2.76 -4.11
C ARG A 49 1.03 2.98 -4.87
N GLY A 50 0.52 4.21 -4.85
CA GLY A 50 -0.59 4.63 -5.68
C GLY A 50 -0.14 5.52 -6.84
N PRO A 51 -1.09 6.02 -7.65
CA PRO A 51 -0.80 6.95 -8.74
C PRO A 51 -0.17 8.28 -8.29
N SER A 52 -0.47 8.72 -7.06
CA SER A 52 0.05 9.96 -6.48
C SER A 52 1.43 9.81 -5.84
N GLY A 53 1.94 8.59 -5.67
CA GLY A 53 3.23 8.33 -5.04
C GLY A 53 3.23 7.11 -4.12
N THR A 54 4.32 6.97 -3.37
CA THR A 54 4.53 5.90 -2.40
C THR A 54 4.32 6.39 -0.97
N PHE A 55 3.68 5.56 -0.16
CA PHE A 55 3.27 5.87 1.21
C PHE A 55 3.62 4.73 2.15
N VAL A 56 4.11 5.09 3.34
CA VAL A 56 4.22 4.16 4.47
C VAL A 56 2.92 4.17 5.26
N VAL A 57 2.37 3.00 5.51
CA VAL A 57 1.13 2.82 6.26
C VAL A 57 1.44 2.38 7.67
N SER A 58 0.96 3.11 8.66
CA SER A 58 1.02 2.75 10.08
C SER A 58 -0.37 2.53 10.70
N LYS A 59 -1.44 2.82 9.97
CA LYS A 59 -2.82 2.68 10.45
C LYS A 59 -3.46 1.34 10.06
N ASN A 60 -4.36 0.85 10.91
CA ASN A 60 -5.02 -0.45 10.74
C ASN A 60 -6.11 -0.47 9.67
N VAL A 61 -6.70 0.68 9.33
CA VAL A 61 -7.80 0.77 8.37
C VAL A 61 -7.42 1.77 7.29
N ILE A 62 -7.39 1.33 6.04
CA ILE A 62 -7.01 2.14 4.88
C ILE A 62 -8.19 2.22 3.94
N ILE A 63 -8.56 3.43 3.55
CA ILE A 63 -9.68 3.72 2.67
C ILE A 63 -9.12 4.18 1.34
N ILE A 64 -9.35 3.36 0.32
CA ILE A 64 -8.90 3.61 -1.04
C ILE A 64 -10.12 3.98 -1.90
N GLY A 65 -10.01 5.06 -2.67
CA GLY A 65 -11.15 5.56 -3.43
C GLY A 65 -10.85 6.77 -4.30
N ARG A 66 -11.89 7.55 -4.55
CA ARG A 66 -11.86 8.73 -5.42
C ARG A 66 -11.60 10.02 -4.65
N ASN A 67 -10.81 10.91 -5.23
CA ASN A 67 -10.65 12.28 -4.72
C ASN A 67 -12.01 13.00 -4.66
N CYS A 68 -12.39 13.52 -3.51
CA CYS A 68 -13.62 14.30 -3.36
C CYS A 68 -13.49 15.21 -2.14
N ALA A 69 -14.01 16.45 -2.25
CA ALA A 69 -14.20 17.30 -1.09
C ALA A 69 -15.02 16.54 -0.04
N ASN A 70 -14.49 16.42 1.18
CA ASN A 70 -15.05 15.67 2.32
C ASN A 70 -15.00 14.13 2.23
N SER A 71 -14.14 13.53 1.39
CA SER A 71 -13.92 12.09 1.48
C SER A 71 -12.95 11.74 2.62
N ILE A 72 -13.23 10.64 3.31
CA ILE A 72 -12.34 10.00 4.29
C ILE A 72 -11.27 9.13 3.60
N THR A 73 -10.93 9.45 2.36
CA THR A 73 -10.05 8.63 1.51
C THR A 73 -8.60 8.89 1.86
N ASP A 74 -7.85 7.83 2.17
CA ASP A 74 -6.42 7.93 2.45
C ASP A 74 -5.57 7.84 1.19
N LEU A 75 -5.98 6.98 0.26
CA LEU A 75 -5.32 6.81 -1.03
C LEU A 75 -6.29 7.08 -2.17
N VAL A 76 -5.99 8.12 -2.93
CA VAL A 76 -6.69 8.45 -4.16
C VAL A 76 -6.15 7.60 -5.30
N VAL A 77 -7.05 6.91 -5.99
CA VAL A 77 -6.70 6.08 -7.16
C VAL A 77 -7.06 6.78 -8.47
N GLN A 78 -8.22 7.43 -8.51
CA GLN A 78 -8.68 8.21 -9.65
C GLN A 78 -9.55 9.35 -9.14
N GLU A 79 -9.80 10.32 -10.02
CA GLU A 79 -10.79 11.37 -9.81
C GLU A 79 -12.12 11.07 -10.53
N SER A 80 -12.16 10.00 -11.34
CA SER A 80 -13.33 9.61 -12.13
C SER A 80 -14.47 9.09 -11.25
N ASN A 81 -15.71 9.45 -11.61
CA ASN A 81 -16.94 8.93 -11.00
C ASN A 81 -17.12 7.41 -11.10
N TYR A 82 -16.27 6.74 -11.88
CA TYR A 82 -16.22 5.27 -11.95
C TYR A 82 -15.76 4.62 -10.63
N ILE A 83 -15.04 5.37 -9.79
CA ILE A 83 -14.59 4.92 -8.48
C ILE A 83 -15.40 5.62 -7.38
N SER A 84 -16.01 4.83 -6.49
CA SER A 84 -16.67 5.34 -5.28
C SER A 84 -15.71 6.12 -4.36
N LYS A 85 -16.23 7.08 -3.59
CA LYS A 85 -15.44 7.84 -2.59
C LYS A 85 -14.72 6.91 -1.60
N CYS A 86 -15.41 5.86 -1.17
CA CYS A 86 -14.86 4.72 -0.45
C CYS A 86 -15.09 3.49 -1.33
N HIS A 87 -14.11 3.11 -2.14
CA HIS A 87 -14.23 1.99 -3.08
C HIS A 87 -13.79 0.68 -2.44
N VAL A 88 -12.67 0.75 -1.72
CA VAL A 88 -12.07 -0.37 -1.02
C VAL A 88 -11.69 0.08 0.38
N VAL A 89 -11.96 -0.77 1.36
CA VAL A 89 -11.43 -0.64 2.71
C VAL A 89 -10.53 -1.84 2.99
N LEU A 90 -9.30 -1.57 3.42
CA LEU A 90 -8.36 -2.58 3.88
C LEU A 90 -8.29 -2.53 5.40
N HIS A 91 -8.42 -3.68 6.03
CA HIS A 91 -8.31 -3.85 7.47
C HIS A 91 -7.13 -4.76 7.78
N TYR A 92 -6.20 -4.28 8.58
CA TYR A 92 -5.16 -5.11 9.15
C TYR A 92 -5.76 -6.03 10.22
N THR A 93 -5.46 -7.33 10.15
CA THR A 93 -6.04 -8.33 11.08
C THR A 93 -5.25 -8.46 12.38
N GLY A 94 -4.15 -7.73 12.53
CA GLY A 94 -3.22 -7.88 13.66
C GLY A 94 -2.19 -9.00 13.45
N GLN A 95 -2.39 -9.88 12.46
CA GLN A 95 -1.43 -10.91 12.08
C GLN A 95 -0.47 -10.37 11.02
N PRO A 96 0.81 -10.78 11.05
CA PRO A 96 1.72 -10.43 9.97
C PRO A 96 1.11 -10.88 8.64
N ASN A 97 1.01 -9.96 7.68
CA ASN A 97 0.46 -10.22 6.34
C ASN A 97 -1.04 -10.48 6.28
N GLY A 98 -1.72 -10.37 7.41
CA GLY A 98 -3.15 -10.50 7.51
C GLY A 98 -3.83 -9.19 7.15
N TRP A 99 -4.36 -9.12 5.94
CA TRP A 99 -5.21 -8.03 5.50
C TRP A 99 -6.54 -8.59 5.03
N ASN A 100 -7.62 -7.94 5.46
CA ASN A 100 -8.95 -8.16 4.95
C ASN A 100 -9.36 -7.01 4.05
N ILE A 101 -10.00 -7.31 2.93
CA ILE A 101 -10.55 -6.34 2.00
C ILE A 101 -12.07 -6.32 2.09
N LYS A 102 -12.66 -5.14 2.17
CA LYS A 102 -14.08 -4.90 1.89
C LYS A 102 -14.20 -4.03 0.66
N VAL A 103 -14.87 -4.55 -0.37
CA VAL A 103 -15.11 -3.82 -1.61
C VAL A 103 -16.52 -3.24 -1.58
N ASN A 104 -16.60 -1.92 -1.59
CA ASN A 104 -17.85 -1.16 -1.58
C ASN A 104 -18.24 -0.69 -2.99
N GLY A 105 -17.28 -0.63 -3.92
CA GLY A 105 -17.51 -0.20 -5.29
C GLY A 105 -18.20 -1.26 -6.13
N LYS A 106 -19.25 -0.86 -6.88
CA LYS A 106 -20.01 -1.75 -7.77
C LYS A 106 -19.16 -2.42 -8.85
N ASN A 107 -18.07 -1.77 -9.27
CA ASN A 107 -17.20 -2.26 -10.35
C ASN A 107 -16.19 -3.31 -9.87
N GLY A 108 -16.11 -3.55 -8.56
CA GLY A 108 -15.10 -4.43 -7.98
C GLY A 108 -13.68 -3.90 -8.10
N VAL A 109 -12.73 -4.69 -7.64
CA VAL A 109 -11.29 -4.48 -7.83
C VAL A 109 -10.62 -5.80 -8.18
N LEU A 110 -9.64 -5.78 -9.08
CA LEU A 110 -8.86 -6.97 -9.36
C LEU A 110 -7.64 -7.01 -8.44
N ILE A 111 -7.39 -8.18 -7.87
CA ILE A 111 -6.23 -8.45 -7.03
C ILE A 111 -5.54 -9.66 -7.61
N ASN A 112 -4.32 -9.49 -8.11
CA ASN A 112 -3.56 -10.58 -8.73
C ASN A 112 -4.42 -11.38 -9.73
N GLU A 113 -5.12 -10.65 -10.61
CA GLU A 113 -6.02 -11.19 -11.66
C GLU A 113 -7.35 -11.79 -11.16
N VAL A 114 -7.57 -11.90 -9.84
CA VAL A 114 -8.85 -12.32 -9.25
C VAL A 114 -9.76 -11.11 -9.04
N LEU A 115 -11.00 -11.15 -9.53
CA LEU A 115 -11.97 -10.07 -9.35
C LEU A 115 -12.66 -10.19 -7.99
N TYR A 116 -12.51 -9.14 -7.17
CA TYR A 116 -13.23 -8.97 -5.91
C TYR A 116 -14.39 -8.01 -6.15
N GLU A 117 -15.60 -8.56 -6.21
CA GLU A 117 -16.83 -7.79 -6.40
C GLU A 117 -17.32 -7.17 -5.09
N GLN A 118 -18.31 -6.29 -5.19
CA GLN A 118 -18.93 -5.67 -4.03
C GLN A 118 -19.47 -6.74 -3.07
N SER A 119 -19.02 -6.69 -1.82
CA SER A 119 -19.42 -7.65 -0.77
C SER A 119 -19.58 -6.93 0.57
N GLU A 120 -20.62 -7.29 1.31
CA GLU A 120 -20.80 -6.81 2.68
C GLU A 120 -19.78 -7.43 3.66
N GLN A 121 -19.31 -8.64 3.34
CA GLN A 121 -18.33 -9.37 4.13
C GLN A 121 -16.92 -9.05 3.65
N ALA A 122 -16.04 -8.77 4.62
CA ALA A 122 -14.62 -8.59 4.33
C ALA A 122 -13.97 -9.95 4.03
N GLN A 123 -13.13 -10.00 3.00
CA GLN A 123 -12.45 -11.20 2.54
C GLN A 123 -10.97 -11.10 2.85
N SER A 124 -10.34 -12.19 3.29
CA SER A 124 -8.89 -12.21 3.41
C SER A 124 -8.25 -12.19 2.03
N ILE A 125 -7.19 -11.41 1.92
CA ILE A 125 -6.40 -11.31 0.71
C ILE A 125 -5.02 -12.01 0.93
N PRO A 126 -4.33 -12.51 -0.12
CA PRO A 126 -2.95 -13.07 -0.03
C PRO A 126 -1.74 -12.09 -0.02
N PHE A 127 -0.99 -11.95 1.09
CA PHE A 127 0.30 -11.24 1.35
C PHE A 127 0.78 -10.01 0.50
N ARG A 128 0.79 -10.05 -0.83
CA ARG A 128 1.39 -9.04 -1.73
C ARG A 128 0.47 -8.77 -2.93
N TYR A 129 0.10 -7.50 -3.18
CA TYR A 129 -0.99 -7.18 -4.12
C TYR A 129 -0.68 -6.12 -5.15
N VAL A 130 -1.34 -6.34 -6.29
CA VAL A 130 -1.65 -5.35 -7.30
C VAL A 130 -3.16 -5.16 -7.33
N LEU A 131 -3.66 -4.05 -6.80
CA LEU A 131 -5.05 -3.63 -6.96
C LEU A 131 -5.17 -2.94 -8.32
N ILE A 132 -5.91 -3.54 -9.25
CA ILE A 132 -6.18 -2.94 -10.55
C ILE A 132 -7.63 -2.48 -10.59
N TYR A 133 -7.79 -1.16 -10.70
CA TYR A 133 -9.08 -0.51 -10.91
C TYR A 133 -9.25 -0.33 -12.41
N ARG A 134 -10.10 -1.15 -13.01
CA ARG A 134 -10.47 -0.99 -14.43
C ARG A 134 -11.33 0.25 -14.55
N ASN A 135 -11.00 1.14 -15.47
CA ASN A 135 -11.92 2.16 -16.01
C ASN A 135 -11.95 1.97 -17.53
N LYS A 136 -13.02 2.42 -18.19
CA LYS A 136 -13.12 2.40 -19.67
C LYS A 136 -11.93 3.07 -20.35
N ASN A 137 -11.32 4.07 -19.71
CA ASN A 137 -10.27 4.89 -20.31
C ASN A 137 -8.86 4.57 -19.80
N SER A 138 -8.70 3.99 -18.59
CA SER A 138 -7.39 3.78 -17.98
C SER A 138 -7.45 2.77 -16.81
N ASN A 139 -6.45 1.91 -16.69
CA ASN A 139 -6.29 1.09 -15.49
C ASN A 139 -5.45 1.86 -14.47
N SER A 140 -5.97 2.03 -13.26
CA SER A 140 -5.15 2.52 -12.14
C SER A 140 -4.68 1.34 -11.32
N THR A 141 -3.38 1.33 -11.03
CA THR A 141 -2.74 0.24 -10.29
C THR A 141 -2.26 0.77 -8.95
N VAL A 142 -2.66 0.09 -7.87
CA VAL A 142 -2.13 0.34 -6.53
C VAL A 142 -1.37 -0.91 -6.08
N TRP A 143 -0.12 -0.73 -5.69
CA TRP A 143 0.70 -1.80 -5.14
C TRP A 143 0.67 -1.73 -3.62
N ILE A 144 0.48 -2.87 -2.96
CA ILE A 144 0.48 -2.96 -1.50
C ILE A 144 1.43 -4.07 -1.09
N PHE A 145 2.37 -3.72 -0.22
CA PHE A 145 3.34 -4.61 0.36
C PHE A 145 3.23 -4.61 1.88
N SER A 146 2.88 -5.73 2.50
CA SER A 146 2.86 -5.86 3.96
C SER A 146 4.29 -5.93 4.50
N VAL A 147 4.61 -5.08 5.47
CA VAL A 147 5.95 -5.04 6.11
C VAL A 147 5.93 -5.98 7.30
N VAL A 148 6.52 -7.16 7.14
CA VAL A 148 6.45 -8.25 8.15
C VAL A 148 7.59 -8.18 9.15
N HIS A 149 8.74 -7.67 8.71
CA HIS A 149 9.99 -7.93 9.40
C HIS A 149 10.41 -6.73 10.25
N PRO A 150 10.63 -6.89 11.58
CA PRO A 150 11.06 -5.81 12.45
C PRO A 150 12.30 -5.07 11.93
N LEU A 151 13.29 -5.79 11.38
CA LEU A 151 14.47 -5.16 10.77
C LEU A 151 14.13 -4.31 9.52
N LEU A 152 13.15 -4.73 8.71
CA LEU A 152 12.69 -3.96 7.56
C LEU A 152 11.97 -2.69 8.03
N ILE A 153 11.15 -2.81 9.07
CA ILE A 153 10.46 -1.72 9.75
C ILE A 153 11.44 -0.68 10.28
N PHE A 154 12.40 -1.10 11.10
CA PHE A 154 13.43 -0.20 11.65
C PHE A 154 14.21 0.51 10.54
N THR A 155 14.52 -0.19 9.45
CA THR A 155 15.28 0.39 8.36
C THR A 155 14.46 1.40 7.57
N ILE A 156 13.19 1.11 7.26
CA ILE A 156 12.29 2.07 6.60
C ILE A 156 12.16 3.35 7.44
N ILE A 157 11.87 3.23 8.74
CA ILE A 157 11.73 4.39 9.64
C ILE A 157 13.05 5.17 9.72
N PHE A 158 14.16 4.49 10.03
CA PHE A 158 15.45 5.14 10.22
C PHE A 158 15.90 5.85 8.96
N TRP A 159 15.64 5.26 7.79
CA TRP A 159 16.08 5.80 6.52
C TRP A 159 15.24 6.98 6.05
N ILE A 160 13.90 6.94 6.19
CA ILE A 160 13.02 8.10 5.95
C ILE A 160 13.42 9.26 6.87
N HIS A 161 13.71 8.98 8.14
CA HIS A 161 14.07 9.99 9.13
C HIS A 161 15.45 10.60 8.88
N CYS A 162 16.45 9.77 8.58
CA CYS A 162 17.81 10.24 8.33
C CYS A 162 17.89 11.15 7.09
N VAL A 163 17.05 10.90 6.06
CA VAL A 163 17.00 11.76 4.87
C VAL A 163 16.18 13.03 5.11
N SER A 164 15.07 12.98 5.86
CA SER A 164 14.34 14.21 6.23
C SER A 164 15.15 15.18 7.10
N CYS A 165 16.22 14.73 7.76
CA CYS A 165 17.10 15.57 8.57
C CYS A 165 18.31 16.16 7.83
N CYS A 166 18.59 15.75 6.59
CA CYS A 166 19.70 16.27 5.79
C CYS A 166 19.21 17.32 4.79
#